data_AF-A0A1G7ZJ36-F1
#
_entry.id   AF-A0A1G7ZJ36-F1
#
_cell.length_a   1.000
_cell.length_b   1.000
_cell.length_c   1.000
_cell.angle_alpha   90.00
_cell.angle_beta   90.00
_cell.angle_gamma   90.00
#
_symmetry.space_group_name_H-M   'P 1'
#
loop_
_entity.id
_entity.type
_entity.pdbx_description
1 polymer ?
#
loop_
_entity_poly.entity_id
_entity_poly.type
_entity_poly.pdbx_seq_one_letter_code
_entity_poly.pdbx_strand_id
1 'polypeptide(L)' 'MQRDDFVSGEDVPEPDGGMMPLSVFMQKEPETRAFNAYRVAFRANEAHPNLRNAAALVKAWNAFADIMGLAHV' A
#
# COMPACT_ATOMS: atom_id res chain seq x y z
N MET A 1 -40.85 -9.07 -31.39
CA MET A 1 -40.44 -7.85 -30.67
C MET A 1 -39.30 -8.26 -29.75
N GLN A 2 -38.08 -7.86 -30.10
CA GLN A 2 -36.87 -8.04 -29.27
C GLN A 2 -37.03 -7.16 -28.02
N ARG A 3 -36.59 -7.67 -26.86
CA ARG A 3 -36.34 -6.85 -25.67
C ARG A 3 -34.87 -7.00 -25.30
N ASP A 4 -34.14 -5.97 -25.69
CA ASP A 4 -33.08 -5.26 -24.98
C ASP A 4 -32.26 -6.01 -23.93
N ASP A 5 -30.95 -5.98 -24.21
CA ASP A 5 -29.82 -5.99 -23.30
C ASP A 5 -30.07 -5.22 -21.99
N PHE A 6 -29.74 -5.81 -20.84
CA PHE A 6 -28.71 -5.28 -19.93
C PHE A 6 -28.48 -6.25 -18.75
N VAL A 7 -27.26 -6.77 -18.63
CA VAL A 7 -26.72 -7.28 -17.37
C VAL A 7 -26.16 -6.07 -16.62
N SER A 8 -26.69 -5.74 -15.44
CA SER A 8 -26.03 -4.90 -14.41
C SER A 8 -26.92 -4.83 -13.16
N GLY A 9 -26.43 -4.95 -11.93
CA GLY A 9 -25.06 -5.10 -11.45
C GLY A 9 -25.04 -6.21 -10.41
N GLU A 10 -23.97 -7.01 -10.45
CA GLU A 10 -23.58 -7.88 -9.35
C GLU A 10 -23.66 -7.10 -8.03
N ASP A 11 -24.28 -7.75 -7.03
CA ASP A 11 -24.04 -7.46 -5.62
C ASP A 11 -22.54 -7.25 -5.43
N VAL A 12 -22.13 -6.01 -5.15
CA VAL A 12 -20.77 -5.73 -4.69
C VAL A 12 -20.72 -6.29 -3.27
N PRO A 13 -20.02 -7.40 -2.99
CA PRO A 13 -19.83 -7.80 -1.62
C PRO A 13 -19.08 -6.67 -0.91
N GLU A 14 -19.64 -6.19 0.21
CA GLU A 14 -18.91 -5.35 1.15
C GLU A 14 -17.55 -6.01 1.38
N PRO A 15 -16.42 -5.27 1.32
CA PRO A 15 -15.12 -5.86 1.59
C PRO A 15 -15.05 -6.21 3.08
N ASP A 16 -15.47 -7.44 3.39
CA ASP A 16 -15.27 -8.13 4.65
C ASP A 16 -13.79 -8.13 4.99
N GLY A 17 -13.32 -7.16 5.78
CA GLY A 17 -12.10 -7.22 6.60
C GLY A 17 -10.82 -7.79 5.98
N GLY A 18 -10.73 -7.84 4.65
CA GLY A 18 -9.76 -8.63 3.91
C GLY A 18 -8.72 -7.72 3.31
N MET A 19 -7.44 -8.01 3.61
CA MET A 19 -6.32 -7.33 2.98
C MET A 19 -6.53 -7.27 1.46
N MET A 20 -6.66 -6.05 0.93
CA MET A 20 -6.67 -5.79 -0.50
C MET A 20 -5.48 -6.53 -1.14
N PRO A 21 -5.68 -7.28 -2.25
CA PRO A 21 -4.59 -7.97 -2.91
C PRO A 21 -3.56 -6.94 -3.40
N LEU A 22 -2.38 -6.98 -2.78
CA LEU A 22 -1.22 -6.11 -3.03
C LEU A 22 -0.74 -6.12 -4.50
N SER A 23 -1.24 -7.04 -5.32
CA SER A 23 -0.87 -7.27 -6.71
C SER A 23 -1.51 -6.31 -7.73
N VAL A 24 -2.57 -5.57 -7.38
CA VAL A 24 -3.30 -4.73 -8.37
C VAL A 24 -2.63 -3.35 -8.62
N PHE A 25 -1.66 -2.93 -7.80
CA PHE A 25 -1.00 -1.62 -7.93
C PHE A 25 0.39 -1.64 -8.61
N MET A 26 0.87 -2.80 -9.09
CA MET A 26 2.26 -2.99 -9.49
C MET A 26 2.55 -2.66 -10.97
N GLN A 27 2.59 -1.38 -11.33
CA GLN A 27 3.20 -0.94 -12.61
C GLN A 27 4.24 0.18 -12.48
N LYS A 28 4.71 0.50 -11.25
CA LYS A 28 5.90 1.34 -11.06
C LYS A 28 6.85 0.74 -10.03
N GLU A 29 7.94 0.14 -10.53
CA GLU A 29 8.86 -0.68 -9.73
C GLU A 29 9.63 0.09 -8.63
N PRO A 30 10.08 1.35 -8.80
CA PRO A 30 10.78 2.06 -7.72
C PRO A 30 9.83 2.49 -6.58
N GLU A 31 8.65 3.03 -6.90
CA GLU A 31 7.65 3.50 -5.93
C GLU A 31 7.10 2.34 -5.11
N THR A 32 6.74 1.24 -5.78
CA THR A 32 6.18 0.05 -5.11
C THR A 32 7.19 -0.59 -4.16
N ARG A 33 8.46 -0.69 -4.58
CA ARG A 33 9.54 -1.23 -3.75
C ARG A 33 9.77 -0.35 -2.53
N ALA A 34 9.80 0.97 -2.70
CA ALA A 34 10.01 1.92 -1.62
C ALA A 34 8.85 1.93 -0.62
N PHE A 35 7.61 1.89 -1.11
CA PHE A 35 6.42 1.78 -0.26
C PHE A 35 6.42 0.48 0.55
N ASN A 36 6.77 -0.65 -0.07
CA ASN A 36 6.86 -1.93 0.65
C ASN A 36 7.96 -1.91 1.72
N ALA A 37 9.12 -1.31 1.45
CA ALA A 37 10.18 -1.15 2.44
C ALA A 37 9.72 -0.29 3.63
N TYR A 38 9.05 0.83 3.37
CA TYR A 38 8.44 1.66 4.40
C TYR A 38 7.42 0.87 5.24
N ARG A 39 6.50 0.14 4.59
CA ARG A 39 5.47 -0.67 5.26
C ARG A 39 6.07 -1.73 6.19
N VAL A 40 7.13 -2.42 5.74
CA VAL A 40 7.83 -3.42 6.55
C VAL A 40 8.49 -2.76 7.78
N ALA A 41 9.17 -1.63 7.59
CA ALA A 41 9.80 -0.91 8.69
C ALA A 41 8.77 -0.37 9.70
N PHE A 42 7.62 0.10 9.22
CA PHE A 42 6.50 0.54 10.05
C PHE A 42 6.00 -0.60 10.94
N ARG A 43 5.67 -1.76 10.35
CA ARG A 43 5.19 -2.94 11.11
C ARG A 43 6.23 -3.45 12.12
N ALA A 44 7.51 -3.41 11.78
CA ALA A 44 8.58 -3.79 12.70
C ALA A 44 8.68 -2.83 13.90
N ASN A 45 8.53 -1.52 13.67
CA ASN A 45 8.52 -0.53 14.74
C ASN A 45 7.24 -0.58 15.59
N GLU A 46 6.09 -0.83 14.98
CA GLU A 46 4.81 -1.03 15.66
C GLU A 46 4.85 -2.27 16.58
N ALA A 47 5.36 -3.39 16.08
CA ALA A 47 5.46 -4.63 16.85
C ALA A 47 6.48 -4.54 17.99
N HIS A 48 7.61 -3.87 17.76
CA HIS A 48 8.70 -3.75 18.73
C HIS A 48 9.29 -2.33 18.73
N PRO A 49 8.70 -1.38 19.50
CA PRO A 49 9.16 0.00 19.53
C PRO A 49 10.53 0.12 20.22
N ASN A 50 11.57 0.42 19.46
CA ASN A 50 12.91 0.68 19.97
C ASN A 50 13.69 1.61 19.02
N LEU A 51 14.81 2.16 19.49
CA LEU A 51 15.61 3.14 18.73
C LEU A 51 16.07 2.60 17.37
N ARG A 52 16.44 1.32 17.29
CA ARG A 52 16.88 0.69 16.04
C ARG A 52 15.75 0.62 15.02
N ASN A 53 14.56 0.22 15.46
CA ASN A 53 13.38 0.11 14.58
C ASN A 53 12.85 1.49 14.18
N ALA A 54 12.88 2.47 15.09
CA ALA A 54 12.54 3.86 14.77
C ALA A 54 13.50 4.45 13.72
N ALA A 55 14.81 4.22 13.86
CA ALA A 55 15.78 4.67 12.86
C ALA A 55 15.57 3.99 11.49
N ALA A 56 15.22 2.70 11.48
CA ALA A 56 14.89 1.98 10.24
C ALA A 56 13.62 2.53 9.57
N LEU A 57 12.60 2.87 10.36
CA LEU A 57 11.37 3.50 9.87
C LEU A 57 11.64 4.88 9.25
N VAL A 58 12.37 5.76 9.95
CA VAL A 58 12.71 7.10 9.43
C VAL A 58 13.52 6.98 8.13
N LYS A 59 14.50 6.07 8.07
CA LYS A 59 15.29 5.82 6.87
C LYS A 59 14.42 5.35 5.69
N ALA A 60 13.49 4.43 5.93
CA ALA A 60 12.60 3.92 4.90
C ALA A 60 11.58 4.98 4.43
N TRP A 61 11.09 5.81 5.35
CA TRP A 61 10.25 6.96 5.01
C TRP A 61 10.98 7.96 4.12
N ASN A 62 12.19 8.39 4.48
CA ASN A 62 12.94 9.36 3.70
C ASN A 62 13.25 8.83 2.29
N ALA A 63 13.63 7.55 2.16
CA ALA A 63 13.83 6.92 0.84
C ALA A 63 12.53 6.86 -0.01
N PHE A 64 11.38 6.64 0.61
CA PHE A 64 10.09 6.70 -0.07
C PHE A 64 9.71 8.13 -0.46
N ALA A 65 9.93 9.09 0.43
CA ALA A 65 9.68 10.51 0.19
C ALA A 65 10.52 11.04 -0.98
N ASP A 66 11.80 10.66 -1.07
CA ASP A 66 12.69 11.03 -2.18
C ASP A 66 12.16 10.57 -3.54
N ILE A 67 11.68 9.31 -3.62
CA ILE A 67 11.13 8.73 -4.85
C ILE A 67 9.81 9.41 -5.24
N MET A 68 9.01 9.78 -4.24
CA MET A 68 7.69 10.37 -4.46
C MET A 68 7.72 11.90 -4.58
N GLY A 69 8.86 12.56 -4.33
CA GLY A 69 8.98 14.01 -4.27
C GLY A 69 8.21 14.63 -3.09
N LEU A 70 8.14 13.93 -1.95
CA LEU A 70 7.43 14.36 -0.74
C LEU A 70 8.38 15.02 0.27
N ALA A 71 7.82 15.69 1.27
CA ALA A 71 8.59 16.21 2.40
C ALA A 71 9.14 15.06 3.27
N HIS A 72 10.41 15.18 3.68
CA HIS A 72 11.12 14.25 4.57
C HIS A 72 11.18 14.78 6.01
N VAL A 73 11.57 13.91 6.96
CA VAL A 73 11.74 14.24 8.40
C VAL A 73 13.21 14.21 8.79
#